data_AF-A0A542CTI4-F1
#
_entry.id   AF-A0A542CTI4-F1
#
_cell.length_a   1.000
_cell.length_b   1.000
_cell.length_c   1.000
_cell.angle_alpha   90.00
_cell.angle_beta   90.00
_cell.angle_gamma   90.00
#
_symmetry.space_group_name_H-M   'P 1'
#
loop_
_entity.id
_entity.type
_entity.pdbx_description
1 polymer ?
#
loop_
_entity_poly.entity_id
_entity_poly.type
_entity_poly.pdbx_seq_one_letter_code
_entity_poly.pdbx_strand_id
1 'polypeptide(L)'
;MPFCYLGKLPTHQYKEPQKRGTLTGPNPVDRGKPGSKIHALSDRGGIPLTVGASAANTHDSHALKPLVKAVPPIRSRRGPRRSRPAKLHADKAYDIAGLRGWLRHRGITPRIARKGIESTDKLGKHRWVIERSIAWLFGYRRLTIRYERHGHLFCAFLTLAAALTCYKKLTK
;
A
#
# COMPACT_ATOMS: atom_id res chain seq x y z
N MET A 1 3.80 -9.14 14.58
CA MET A 1 4.68 -8.10 14.01
C MET A 1 4.50 -6.79 14.77
N PRO A 2 5.58 -6.10 15.15
CA PRO A 2 5.47 -4.91 15.98
C PRO A 2 5.07 -3.65 15.19
N PHE A 3 5.44 -3.55 13.91
CA PHE A 3 5.18 -2.37 13.06
C PHE A 3 4.88 -2.77 11.62
N CYS A 4 3.90 -2.12 11.01
CA CYS A 4 3.70 -2.12 9.56
C CYS A 4 3.63 -0.69 9.06
N TYR A 5 4.02 -0.50 7.81
CA TYR A 5 3.93 0.78 7.12
C TYR A 5 2.91 0.67 5.99
N LEU A 6 2.11 1.70 5.82
CA LEU A 6 1.18 1.85 4.72
C LEU A 6 1.53 3.14 3.98
N GLY A 7 1.80 3.02 2.69
CA GLY A 7 2.01 4.18 1.83
C GLY A 7 1.46 3.96 0.44
N LYS A 8 1.49 5.06 -0.32
CA LYS A 8 1.01 5.15 -1.70
C LYS A 8 2.08 5.80 -2.56
N LEU A 9 2.10 5.48 -3.86
CA LEU A 9 2.78 6.29 -4.87
C LEU A 9 1.76 6.83 -5.88
N PRO A 10 2.05 7.98 -6.52
CA PRO A 10 1.15 8.55 -7.51
C PRO A 10 1.05 7.66 -8.76
N THR A 11 -0.11 7.81 -9.37
CA THR A 11 -0.68 7.23 -10.58
C THR A 11 0.24 6.61 -11.63
N HIS A 12 -0.01 5.35 -11.95
CA HIS A 12 0.36 4.80 -13.27
C HIS A 12 -0.53 5.40 -14.34
N GLN A 13 0.10 6.05 -15.32
CA GLN A 13 -0.55 6.43 -16.57
C GLN A 13 -0.69 5.18 -17.46
N TYR A 14 -1.86 5.02 -18.08
CA TYR A 14 -2.01 4.10 -19.20
C TYR A 14 -1.10 4.52 -20.36
N LYS A 15 -0.50 3.56 -21.07
CA LYS A 15 0.24 3.85 -22.32
C LYS A 15 -0.68 4.39 -23.42
N GLU A 16 -1.97 4.04 -23.38
CA GLU A 16 -2.99 4.52 -24.32
C GLU A 16 -4.16 5.17 -23.56
N PRO A 17 -4.43 6.48 -23.75
CA PRO A 17 -5.40 7.24 -22.96
C PRO A 17 -6.87 6.81 -23.16
N GLN A 18 -7.19 6.01 -24.18
CA GLN A 18 -8.55 5.63 -24.55
C GLN A 18 -9.09 4.37 -23.84
N LYS A 19 -8.27 3.62 -23.09
CA LYS A 19 -8.71 2.36 -22.48
C LYS A 19 -9.43 2.58 -21.15
N ARG A 20 -10.76 2.70 -21.20
CA ARG A 20 -11.67 2.58 -20.05
C ARG A 20 -11.55 1.15 -19.47
N GLY A 21 -10.93 1.00 -18.30
CA GLY A 21 -10.71 -0.28 -17.62
C GLY A 21 -11.12 -0.20 -16.15
N THR A 22 -11.33 -1.34 -15.49
CA THR A 22 -11.70 -1.36 -14.06
C THR A 22 -10.53 -0.93 -13.16
N LEU A 23 -10.82 -0.32 -12.01
CA LEU A 23 -9.82 0.30 -11.10
C LEU A 23 -8.98 1.41 -11.75
N THR A 24 -9.58 2.18 -12.68
CA THR A 24 -9.00 3.42 -13.20
C THR A 24 -9.94 4.58 -12.90
N GLY A 25 -9.37 5.77 -12.72
CA GLY A 25 -10.15 6.98 -12.50
C GLY A 25 -9.38 8.19 -13.03
N PRO A 26 -10.09 9.31 -13.29
CA PRO A 26 -9.45 10.54 -13.72
C PRO A 26 -8.47 10.99 -12.64
N ASN A 27 -7.21 11.17 -13.04
CA ASN A 27 -6.18 11.65 -12.15
C ASN A 27 -6.30 13.17 -11.98
N PRO A 28 -6.57 13.70 -10.77
CA PRO A 28 -6.73 15.14 -10.54
C PRO A 28 -5.44 15.94 -10.81
N VAL A 29 -4.26 15.31 -10.77
CA VAL A 29 -2.97 15.99 -11.01
C VAL A 29 -2.51 15.95 -12.47
N ASP A 30 -3.09 15.09 -13.33
CA ASP A 30 -2.65 14.90 -14.73
C ASP A 30 -3.78 15.17 -15.75
N ARG A 31 -4.51 16.28 -15.61
CA ARG A 31 -5.58 16.69 -16.55
C ARG A 31 -6.64 15.59 -16.82
N GLY A 32 -6.94 14.73 -15.84
CA GLY A 32 -7.98 13.70 -15.97
C GLY A 32 -7.56 12.42 -16.70
N LYS A 33 -6.27 12.20 -16.98
CA LYS A 33 -5.80 10.93 -17.53
C LYS A 33 -6.18 9.73 -16.64
N PRO A 34 -6.59 8.59 -17.22
CA PRO A 34 -6.95 7.41 -16.44
C PRO A 34 -5.71 6.84 -15.76
N GLY A 35 -5.74 6.78 -14.44
CA GLY A 35 -4.64 6.23 -13.65
C GLY A 35 -5.08 5.35 -12.48
N SER A 36 -4.10 4.71 -11.86
CA SER A 36 -4.30 3.83 -10.70
C SER A 36 -3.30 4.08 -9.61
N LYS A 37 -3.79 4.01 -8.37
CA LYS A 37 -2.97 4.09 -7.17
C LYS A 37 -2.62 2.68 -6.72
N ILE A 38 -1.37 2.51 -6.32
CA ILE A 38 -0.91 1.29 -5.66
C ILE A 38 -0.81 1.57 -4.17
N HIS A 39 -1.30 0.61 -3.38
CA HIS A 39 -1.20 0.61 -1.94
C HIS A 39 -0.42 -0.64 -1.52
N ALA A 40 0.57 -0.44 -0.66
CA ALA A 40 1.35 -1.54 -0.10
C ALA A 40 1.38 -1.42 1.42
N LEU A 41 1.24 -2.55 2.09
CA LEU A 41 1.49 -2.71 3.51
C LEU A 41 2.75 -3.57 3.66
N SER A 42 3.80 -3.02 4.25
CA SER A 42 5.07 -3.72 4.47
C SER A 42 5.40 -3.84 5.96
N ASP A 43 6.22 -4.82 6.30
CA ASP A 43 6.84 -4.91 7.62
C ASP A 43 8.02 -3.92 7.79
N ARG A 44 8.76 -4.03 8.90
CA ARG A 44 9.92 -3.16 9.16
C ARG A 44 11.09 -3.38 8.20
N GLY A 45 11.25 -4.60 7.67
CA GLY A 45 12.29 -4.94 6.70
C GLY A 45 11.96 -4.53 5.26
N GLY A 46 10.74 -4.03 5.04
CA GLY A 46 10.23 -3.72 3.70
C GLY A 46 9.70 -4.95 2.97
N ILE A 47 9.42 -6.06 3.67
CA ILE A 47 8.77 -7.23 3.09
C ILE A 47 7.28 -6.88 2.88
N PRO A 48 6.77 -6.92 1.64
CA PRO A 48 5.37 -6.63 1.38
C PRO A 48 4.48 -7.72 1.96
N LEU A 49 3.59 -7.35 2.88
CA LEU A 49 2.63 -8.26 3.52
C LEU A 49 1.33 -8.34 2.71
N THR A 50 0.86 -7.18 2.25
CA THR A 50 -0.34 -7.08 1.40
C THR A 50 -0.16 -5.94 0.42
N VAL A 51 -0.64 -6.14 -0.79
CA VAL A 51 -0.62 -5.15 -1.87
C VAL A 51 -2.02 -5.03 -2.47
N GLY A 52 -2.33 -3.86 -3.01
CA GLY A 52 -3.61 -3.62 -3.68
C GLY A 52 -3.55 -2.43 -4.61
N ALA A 53 -4.45 -2.39 -5.59
CA ALA A 53 -4.60 -1.26 -6.49
C ALA A 53 -6.02 -0.68 -6.41
N SER A 54 -6.13 0.62 -6.61
CA SER A 54 -7.40 1.34 -6.71
C SER A 54 -7.37 2.36 -7.85
N ALA A 55 -8.54 2.89 -8.21
CA ALA A 55 -8.62 3.97 -9.18
C ALA A 55 -7.96 5.24 -8.63
N ALA A 56 -7.36 6.08 -9.49
CA ALA A 56 -6.68 7.30 -9.07
C ALA A 56 -7.57 8.26 -8.26
N ASN A 57 -8.85 8.33 -8.58
CA ASN A 57 -9.83 9.16 -7.88
C ASN A 57 -10.35 8.54 -6.57
N THR A 58 -10.04 7.27 -6.28
CA THR A 58 -10.49 6.63 -5.04
C THR A 58 -9.79 7.26 -3.85
N HIS A 59 -10.56 7.61 -2.83
CA HIS A 59 -10.02 8.17 -1.60
C HIS A 59 -9.22 7.08 -0.86
N ASP A 60 -8.00 7.42 -0.44
CA ASP A 60 -7.03 6.44 0.05
C ASP A 60 -7.55 5.69 1.31
N SER A 61 -8.46 6.31 2.07
CA SER A 61 -9.14 5.69 3.22
C SER A 61 -9.80 4.33 2.91
N HIS A 62 -10.30 4.15 1.68
CA HIS A 62 -10.97 2.91 1.28
C HIS A 62 -10.00 1.74 1.15
N ALA A 63 -8.72 2.00 0.87
CA ALA A 63 -7.72 0.95 0.72
C ALA A 63 -7.16 0.44 2.06
N LEU A 64 -7.20 1.23 3.13
CA LEU A 64 -6.60 0.85 4.42
C LEU A 64 -7.26 -0.40 5.03
N LYS A 65 -8.59 -0.40 5.12
CA LYS A 65 -9.34 -1.52 5.72
C LYS A 65 -9.11 -2.86 5.01
N PRO A 66 -9.21 -2.97 3.66
CA PRO A 66 -8.98 -4.24 2.97
C PRO A 66 -7.52 -4.70 3.12
N LEU A 67 -6.52 -3.82 3.03
CA LEU A 67 -5.12 -4.20 3.21
C LEU A 67 -4.85 -4.76 4.61
N VAL A 68 -5.32 -4.09 5.66
CA VAL A 68 -5.14 -4.57 7.04
C VAL A 68 -5.89 -5.88 7.29
N LYS A 69 -7.04 -6.10 6.64
CA LYS A 69 -7.78 -7.38 6.73
C LYS A 69 -7.09 -8.52 5.97
N ALA A 70 -6.39 -8.22 4.88
CA ALA A 70 -5.75 -9.21 4.03
C ALA A 70 -4.40 -9.72 4.57
N VAL A 71 -3.92 -9.21 5.71
CA VAL A 71 -2.64 -9.62 6.29
C VAL A 71 -2.70 -11.12 6.63
N PRO A 72 -1.82 -11.94 6.03
CA PRO A 72 -1.83 -13.37 6.30
C PRO A 72 -1.41 -13.66 7.75
N PRO A 73 -1.78 -14.81 8.32
CA PRO A 73 -1.26 -15.24 9.63
C PRO A 73 0.26 -15.48 9.55
N ILE A 74 1.05 -14.56 10.10
CA ILE A 74 2.51 -14.62 10.05
C ILE A 74 3.06 -15.23 11.33
N ARG A 75 4.03 -16.14 11.21
CA ARG A 75 4.69 -16.77 12.36
C ARG A 75 5.32 -15.69 13.25
N SER A 76 4.97 -15.71 14.52
CA SER A 76 5.66 -14.92 15.54
C SER A 76 6.88 -15.68 16.08
N ARG A 77 7.91 -14.92 16.47
CA ARG A 77 9.09 -15.46 17.14
C ARG A 77 8.75 -16.25 18.42
N ARG A 78 7.71 -15.82 19.13
CA ARG A 78 7.14 -16.49 20.31
C ARG A 78 5.61 -16.42 20.27
N GLY A 79 4.93 -17.54 20.51
CA GLY A 79 3.47 -17.64 20.55
C GLY A 79 2.78 -17.87 19.19
N PRO A 80 1.44 -17.78 19.15
CA PRO A 80 0.63 -18.12 17.98
C PRO A 80 0.81 -17.12 16.83
N ARG A 81 0.59 -17.60 15.58
CA ARG A 81 0.69 -16.77 14.37
C ARG A 81 -0.14 -15.50 14.52
N ARG A 82 0.43 -14.37 14.12
CA ARG A 82 -0.21 -13.05 14.19
C ARG A 82 -0.57 -12.56 12.80
N SER A 83 -1.85 -12.26 12.59
CA SER A 83 -2.37 -11.59 11.39
C SER A 83 -2.52 -10.08 11.57
N ARG A 84 -2.15 -9.54 12.74
CA ARG A 84 -2.35 -8.13 13.08
C ARG A 84 -1.07 -7.47 13.58
N PRO A 85 -0.72 -6.29 13.07
CA PRO A 85 0.38 -5.51 13.61
C PRO A 85 -0.01 -4.83 14.93
N ALA A 86 0.94 -4.69 15.85
CA ALA A 86 0.71 -3.93 17.08
C ALA A 86 0.59 -2.41 16.80
N LYS A 87 1.37 -1.91 15.82
CA LYS A 87 1.39 -0.51 15.40
C LYS A 87 1.32 -0.42 13.87
N LEU A 88 0.51 0.50 13.36
CA LEU A 88 0.40 0.80 11.93
C LEU A 88 0.83 2.25 11.69
N HIS A 89 1.93 2.43 10.99
CA HIS A 89 2.36 3.72 10.48
C HIS A 89 1.71 3.96 9.12
N ALA A 90 1.09 5.12 8.93
CA ALA A 90 0.50 5.49 7.64
C ALA A 90 0.67 6.99 7.36
N ASP A 91 0.59 7.34 6.08
CA ASP A 91 0.66 8.73 5.64
C ASP A 91 -0.44 9.60 6.24
N LYS A 92 -0.17 10.91 6.30
CA LYS A 92 -1.09 11.97 6.74
C LYS A 92 -2.44 11.95 5.99
N ALA A 93 -2.47 11.43 4.76
CA ALA A 93 -3.69 11.25 3.97
C ALA A 93 -4.71 10.31 4.66
N TYR A 94 -4.25 9.38 5.50
CA TYR A 94 -5.08 8.44 6.24
C TYR A 94 -5.57 8.99 7.59
N ASP A 95 -5.30 10.25 7.91
CA ASP A 95 -5.74 10.89 9.14
C ASP A 95 -7.25 11.17 9.12
N ILE A 96 -8.03 10.15 9.49
CA ILE A 96 -9.50 10.19 9.59
C ILE A 96 -9.88 9.56 10.93
N ALA A 97 -10.73 10.24 11.70
CA ALA A 97 -11.18 9.77 13.02
C ALA A 97 -11.77 8.35 12.97
N GLY A 98 -12.63 8.06 11.99
CA GLY A 98 -13.21 6.73 11.78
C GLY A 98 -12.18 5.63 11.49
N LEU A 99 -11.07 5.93 10.80
CA LEU A 99 -10.00 4.95 10.57
C LEU A 99 -9.17 4.72 11.83
N ARG A 100 -8.89 5.77 12.61
CA ARG A 100 -8.21 5.66 13.91
C ARG A 100 -9.04 4.81 14.87
N GLY A 101 -10.33 5.07 14.99
CA GLY A 101 -11.25 4.30 15.82
C GLY A 101 -11.30 2.83 15.39
N TRP A 102 -11.44 2.57 14.09
CA TRP A 102 -11.44 1.21 13.55
C TRP A 102 -10.14 0.45 13.84
N LEU A 103 -8.98 1.09 13.72
CA LEU A 103 -7.68 0.48 14.07
C LEU A 103 -7.59 0.17 15.57
N ARG A 104 -8.01 1.10 16.43
CA ARG A 104 -8.02 0.93 17.89
C ARG A 104 -8.93 -0.22 18.32
N HIS A 105 -10.13 -0.30 17.78
CA HIS A 105 -11.06 -1.41 18.03
C HIS A 105 -10.47 -2.77 17.64
N ARG A 106 -9.54 -2.79 16.67
CA ARG A 106 -8.82 -4.00 16.25
C ARG A 106 -7.58 -4.32 17.08
N GLY A 107 -7.29 -3.55 18.13
CA GLY A 107 -6.06 -3.67 18.93
C GLY A 107 -4.81 -3.14 18.22
N ILE A 108 -4.96 -2.35 17.16
CA ILE A 108 -3.85 -1.81 16.36
C ILE A 108 -3.66 -0.34 16.76
N THR A 109 -2.44 0.04 17.14
CA THR A 109 -2.13 1.44 17.45
C THR A 109 -1.86 2.22 16.16
N PRO A 110 -2.71 3.20 15.78
CA PRO A 110 -2.44 4.06 14.63
C PRO A 110 -1.32 5.05 14.93
N ARG A 111 -0.26 5.02 14.13
CA ARG A 111 0.84 6.00 14.08
C ARG A 111 0.71 6.80 12.79
N ILE A 112 -0.36 7.58 12.72
CA ILE A 112 -0.71 8.44 11.59
C ILE A 112 -0.45 9.88 11.99
N ALA A 113 0.27 10.63 11.16
CA ALA A 113 0.53 12.04 11.45
C ALA A 113 -0.76 12.86 11.34
N ARG A 114 -0.97 13.81 12.26
CA ARG A 114 -2.18 14.65 12.28
C ARG A 114 -2.13 15.75 11.21
N LYS A 115 -3.23 15.90 10.45
CA LYS A 115 -3.45 17.01 9.51
C LYS A 115 -3.35 18.35 10.24
N GLY A 116 -2.66 19.32 9.66
CA GLY A 116 -2.50 20.68 10.22
C GLY A 116 -1.62 20.85 11.46
N ILE A 117 -1.26 19.78 12.18
CA ILE A 117 -0.59 19.88 13.50
C ILE A 117 0.87 19.41 13.44
N GLU A 118 1.14 18.27 12.80
CA GLU A 118 2.46 17.65 12.84
C GLU A 118 3.26 17.95 11.55
N SER A 119 4.54 18.32 11.73
CA SER A 119 5.49 18.55 10.63
C SER A 119 5.77 17.27 9.85
N THR A 120 6.06 17.43 8.56
CA THR A 120 6.27 16.31 7.62
C THR A 120 7.60 15.58 7.88
N ASP A 121 8.52 16.18 8.63
CA ASP A 121 9.92 15.72 8.77
C ASP A 121 10.04 14.39 9.53
N LYS A 122 9.16 14.16 10.50
CA LYS A 122 9.18 12.92 11.31
C LYS A 122 8.64 11.69 10.56
N LEU A 123 7.90 11.89 9.47
CA LEU A 123 7.37 10.80 8.63
C LEU A 123 8.46 10.14 7.77
N GLY A 124 9.48 10.88 7.35
CA GLY A 124 10.49 10.42 6.38
C GLY A 124 11.23 9.15 6.80
N LYS A 125 11.59 9.03 8.09
CA LYS A 125 12.32 7.86 8.64
C LYS A 125 11.59 6.53 8.45
N HIS A 126 10.27 6.58 8.45
CA HIS A 126 9.40 5.42 8.36
C HIS A 126 8.85 5.21 6.95
N ARG A 127 8.64 6.31 6.23
CA ARG A 127 8.11 6.34 4.87
C ARG A 127 9.07 5.72 3.85
N TRP A 128 10.38 5.92 4.01
CA TRP A 128 11.38 5.34 3.10
C TRP A 128 11.31 3.80 3.02
N VAL A 129 10.89 3.10 4.08
CA VAL A 129 10.74 1.63 4.04
C VAL A 129 9.68 1.24 3.02
N ILE A 130 8.55 1.96 2.97
CA ILE A 130 7.50 1.71 1.98
C ILE A 130 7.94 2.13 0.59
N GLU A 131 8.53 3.31 0.45
CA GLU A 131 8.98 3.81 -0.85
C GLU A 131 9.98 2.83 -1.48
N ARG A 132 10.90 2.31 -0.67
CA ARG A 132 11.83 1.24 -1.07
C ARG A 132 11.10 -0.07 -1.44
N SER A 133 10.16 -0.54 -0.61
CA SER A 133 9.38 -1.75 -0.93
C SER A 133 8.67 -1.62 -2.27
N ILE A 134 8.05 -0.46 -2.52
CA ILE A 134 7.34 -0.21 -3.76
C ILE A 134 8.34 -0.07 -4.92
N ALA A 135 9.51 0.54 -4.72
CA ALA A 135 10.56 0.58 -5.73
C ALA A 135 11.02 -0.82 -6.17
N TRP A 136 11.09 -1.80 -5.26
CA TRP A 136 11.36 -3.20 -5.62
C TRP A 136 10.25 -3.81 -6.49
N LEU A 137 8.98 -3.50 -6.19
CA LEU A 137 7.85 -3.93 -7.03
C LEU A 137 7.94 -3.29 -8.42
N PHE A 138 8.40 -2.04 -8.54
CA PHE A 138 8.59 -1.36 -9.82
C PHE A 138 9.86 -1.74 -10.58
N GLY A 139 10.82 -2.41 -9.95
CA GLY A 139 11.94 -3.04 -10.64
C GLY A 139 11.48 -4.09 -11.66
N TYR A 140 10.26 -4.62 -11.52
CA TYR A 140 9.64 -5.47 -12.52
C TYR A 140 9.02 -4.60 -13.62
N ARG A 141 9.66 -4.57 -14.82
CA ARG A 141 9.26 -3.77 -15.99
C ARG A 141 7.75 -3.82 -16.32
N ARG A 142 7.11 -4.96 -16.06
CA ARG A 142 5.67 -5.19 -16.31
C ARG A 142 4.75 -4.38 -15.39
N LEU A 143 5.24 -3.95 -14.22
CA LEU A 143 4.52 -3.10 -13.27
C LEU A 143 4.84 -1.62 -13.44
N THR A 144 5.92 -1.26 -14.12
CA THR A 144 6.31 0.15 -14.37
C THR A 144 5.31 0.89 -15.27
N ILE A 145 4.69 0.19 -16.22
CA ILE A 145 3.65 0.75 -17.08
C ILE A 145 2.43 -0.17 -16.97
N ARG A 146 1.24 0.42 -16.71
CA ARG A 146 0.01 -0.38 -16.66
C ARG A 146 -0.43 -0.72 -18.08
N TYR A 147 -0.14 -1.95 -18.50
CA TYR A 147 -0.64 -2.52 -19.76
C TYR A 147 -2.02 -3.18 -19.62
N GLU A 148 -2.33 -3.70 -18.43
CA GLU A 148 -3.51 -4.54 -18.21
C GLU A 148 -4.81 -3.71 -18.12
N ARG A 149 -5.76 -4.05 -18.99
CA ARG A 149 -7.09 -3.41 -19.04
C ARG A 149 -7.90 -3.66 -17.77
N HIS A 150 -7.83 -4.89 -17.26
CA HIS A 150 -8.60 -5.31 -16.09
C HIS A 150 -7.79 -5.10 -14.80
N GLY A 151 -8.41 -4.46 -13.81
CA GLY A 151 -7.77 -4.16 -12.54
C GLY A 151 -7.35 -5.41 -11.75
N HIS A 152 -8.10 -6.51 -11.87
CA HIS A 152 -7.77 -7.76 -11.17
C HIS A 152 -6.49 -8.41 -11.72
N LEU A 153 -6.24 -8.35 -13.04
CA LEU A 153 -4.99 -8.84 -13.64
C LEU A 153 -3.80 -8.01 -13.17
N PHE A 154 -3.96 -6.69 -13.10
CA PHE A 154 -2.93 -5.81 -12.55
C PHE A 154 -2.63 -6.13 -11.07
N CYS A 155 -3.66 -6.32 -10.25
CA CYS A 155 -3.49 -6.77 -8.87
C CYS A 155 -2.83 -8.15 -8.76
N ALA A 156 -3.12 -9.08 -9.68
CA ALA A 156 -2.48 -10.39 -9.70
C ALA A 156 -0.97 -10.28 -9.97
N PHE A 157 -0.56 -9.48 -10.97
CA PHE A 157 0.87 -9.22 -11.21
C PHE A 157 1.54 -8.52 -10.04
N LEU A 158 0.85 -7.58 -9.39
CA LEU A 158 1.37 -6.90 -8.20
C LEU A 158 1.58 -7.90 -7.05
N THR A 159 0.65 -8.84 -6.87
CA THR A 159 0.75 -9.91 -5.87
C THR A 159 1.89 -10.87 -6.19
N LEU A 160 2.05 -11.23 -7.47
CA LEU A 160 3.16 -12.08 -7.92
C LEU A 160 4.52 -11.40 -7.68
N ALA A 161 4.65 -10.11 -7.99
CA ALA A 161 5.88 -9.35 -7.71
C ALA A 161 6.17 -9.25 -6.21
N ALA A 162 5.15 -9.08 -5.38
CA ALA A 162 5.30 -9.12 -3.93
C ALA A 162 5.79 -10.51 -3.46
N ALA A 163 5.21 -11.60 -3.98
CA ALA A 163 5.65 -12.96 -3.65
C ALA A 163 7.11 -13.22 -4.07
N LEU A 164 7.52 -12.80 -5.27
CA LEU A 164 8.90 -12.92 -5.74
C LEU A 164 9.87 -12.09 -4.88
N THR A 165 9.45 -10.90 -4.45
CA THR A 165 10.25 -10.04 -3.55
C THR A 165 10.42 -10.71 -2.19
N CYS A 166 9.36 -11.30 -1.64
CA CYS A 166 9.41 -12.08 -0.41
C CYS A 166 10.36 -13.28 -0.55
N TYR A 167 10.25 -14.05 -1.63
CA TYR A 167 11.12 -15.20 -1.90
C TYR A 167 12.60 -14.79 -1.91
N LYS A 168 12.97 -13.79 -2.72
CA LYS A 168 14.35 -13.28 -2.81
C LYS A 168 14.93 -12.77 -1.48
N LYS A 169 14.07 -12.33 -0.56
CA LYS A 169 14.47 -11.80 0.75
C LYS A 169 14.59 -12.90 1.82
N LEU A 170 13.87 -14.00 1.66
CA LEU A 170 13.89 -15.12 2.60
C LEU A 170 14.96 -16.16 2.24
N THR A 171 15.39 -16.23 0.98
CA THR A 171 16.45 -17.13 0.52
C THR A 171 17.85 -16.56 0.67
N LYS A 172 17.98 -15.33 1.16
CA LYS A 172 19.26 -14.71 1.57
C LYS A 172 19.40 -14.83 3.07
#